data_AF-A0A352Z8Y5-F1
#
_entry.id   AF-A0A352Z8Y5-F1
#
_cell.length_a   1.000
_cell.length_b   1.000
_cell.length_c   1.000
_cell.angle_alpha   90.00
_cell.angle_beta   90.00
_cell.angle_gamma   90.00
#
_symmetry.space_group_name_H-M   'P 1'
#
loop_
_entity.id
_entity.type
_entity.pdbx_description
1 polymer ?
#
loop_
_entity_poly.entity_id
_entity_poly.type
_entity_poly.pdbx_seq_one_letter_code
_entity_poly.pdbx_strand_id
1 'polypeptide(L)' 'LCDTLIVAGTSGIVYPVASFPQTVKSNGGFVIEVNIEPTPISSLADISLYGKSGEILPMLQKGLKH' A
#
# COMPACT_ATOMS: atom_id res chain seq x y z
N LEU A 1 2.29 -9.15 12.80
CA LEU A 1 1.69 -8.99 11.46
C LEU A 1 0.51 -8.05 11.59
N CYS A 2 0.22 -7.24 10.57
CA CYS A 2 -0.88 -6.28 10.59
C CYS A 2 -2.07 -6.78 9.77
N ASP A 3 -3.27 -6.30 10.10
CA ASP A 3 -4.49 -6.60 9.35
C ASP A 3 -4.58 -5.78 8.04
N THR A 4 -3.91 -4.64 7.99
CA THR A 4 -3.84 -3.76 6.82
C THR A 4 -2.44 -3.16 6.67
N LEU A 5 -1.93 -3.17 5.44
CA LEU A 5 -0.67 -2.55 5.06
C LEU A 5 -0.91 -1.48 3.99
N ILE A 6 -0.42 -0.27 4.24
CA ILE A 6 -0.39 0.80 3.23
C ILE A 6 1.04 0.90 2.70
N VAL A 7 1.21 0.69 1.40
CA VAL A 7 2.47 0.85 0.67
C VAL A 7 2.41 2.19 -0.06
N ALA A 8 3.24 3.16 0.32
CA ALA A 8 3.15 4.51 -0.21
C ALA A 8 4.48 5.03 -0.76
N GLY A 9 4.46 5.56 -1.99
CA GLY A 9 5.60 6.29 -2.57
C GLY A 9 6.88 5.48 -2.72
N THR A 10 6.79 4.27 -3.28
CA THR A 10 7.93 3.37 -3.48
C THR A 10 7.91 2.80 -4.89
N SER A 11 9.07 2.38 -5.39
CA SER A 11 9.19 1.62 -6.65
C SER A 11 8.82 0.14 -6.50
N GLY A 12 8.69 -0.36 -5.26
CA GLY A 12 8.30 -1.75 -5.00
C GLY A 12 9.36 -2.80 -5.34
N ILE A 13 10.64 -2.41 -5.44
CA ILE A 13 11.74 -3.33 -5.82
C ILE A 13 12.81 -3.50 -4.73
N VAL A 14 12.77 -2.70 -3.66
CA VAL A 14 13.80 -2.75 -2.61
C VAL A 14 13.45 -3.83 -1.59
N TYR A 15 14.25 -4.89 -1.59
CA TYR A 15 14.13 -5.99 -0.64
C TYR A 15 14.89 -5.70 0.66
N PRO A 16 14.40 -6.19 1.82
CA PRO A 16 13.28 -7.13 1.98
C PRO A 16 11.89 -6.48 2.01
N VAL A 17 11.78 -5.14 2.11
CA VAL A 17 10.49 -4.46 2.36
C VAL A 17 9.48 -4.70 1.23
N ALA A 18 9.93 -4.84 -0.02
CA ALA A 18 9.08 -5.17 -1.16
C ALA A 18 8.33 -6.52 -1.02
N SER A 19 8.73 -7.43 -0.13
CA SER A 19 8.03 -8.70 0.10
C SER A 19 6.92 -8.61 1.17
N PHE A 20 6.80 -7.49 1.89
CA PHE A 20 5.81 -7.34 2.96
C PHE A 20 4.36 -7.46 2.45
N PRO A 21 3.98 -6.90 1.28
CA PRO A 21 2.64 -7.10 0.72
C PRO A 21 2.29 -8.58 0.57
N GLN A 22 3.19 -9.38 0.01
CA GLN A 22 2.99 -10.82 -0.13
C GLN A 22 2.81 -11.50 1.23
N THR A 23 3.58 -11.08 2.24
CA THR A 23 3.47 -11.62 3.61
C THR A 23 2.11 -11.29 4.23
N VAL A 24 1.65 -10.04 4.08
CA VAL A 24 0.33 -9.61 4.57
C VAL A 24 -0.80 -10.34 3.85
N LYS A 25 -0.76 -10.44 2.52
CA LYS A 25 -1.73 -11.21 1.73
C LYS A 25 -1.78 -12.69 2.12
N SER A 26 -0.62 -13.31 2.36
CA SER A 26 -0.54 -14.71 2.78
C SER A 26 -1.16 -14.96 4.15
N ASN A 27 -1.28 -13.93 5.00
CA ASN A 27 -1.95 -13.98 6.29
C ASN A 27 -3.42 -13.50 6.24
N GLY A 28 -3.99 -13.29 5.05
CA GLY A 28 -5.36 -12.82 4.88
C GLY A 28 -5.56 -11.32 5.13
N GLY A 29 -4.47 -10.56 5.28
CA GLY A 29 -4.54 -9.11 5.47
C GLY A 29 -4.80 -8.34 4.18
N PHE A 30 -5.11 -7.05 4.35
CA PHE A 30 -5.47 -6.12 3.28
C PHE A 30 -4.28 -5.25 2.86
N VAL A 31 -4.06 -5.07 1.56
CA VAL A 31 -2.97 -4.24 1.03
C VAL A 31 -3.53 -3.08 0.21
N ILE A 32 -3.16 -1.87 0.60
CA ILE A 32 -3.45 -0.64 -0.14
C ILE A 32 -2.14 -0.09 -0.70
N GLU A 33 -2.09 0.14 -2.00
CA GLU A 33 -1.00 0.84 -2.65
C GLU A 33 -1.37 2.30 -2.92
N VAL A 34 -0.46 3.22 -2.60
CA VAL A 34 -0.56 4.65 -2.92
C VAL A 34 0.69 5.07 -3.67
N ASN A 35 0.61 5.15 -4.99
CA ASN A 35 1.77 5.50 -5.81
C ASN A 35 1.37 6.28 -7.05
N ILE A 36 2.29 7.05 -7.63
CA ILE A 36 1.98 7.84 -8.83
C ILE A 36 1.72 6.92 -10.03
N GLU A 37 2.49 5.84 -10.13
CA GLU A 37 2.44 4.86 -11.22
C GLU A 37 2.31 3.43 -10.65
N PRO A 38 1.82 2.45 -11.43
CA PRO A 38 1.84 1.05 -11.04
C PRO A 38 3.25 0.55 -10.73
N THR A 39 3.34 -0.39 -9.79
CA THR A 39 4.58 -1.07 -9.39
C THR A 39 4.38 -2.59 -9.42
N PRO A 40 5.43 -3.41 -9.21
CA PRO A 40 5.24 -4.85 -9.02
C PRO A 40 4.23 -5.19 -7.90
N ILE A 41 4.09 -4.31 -6.90
CA ILE A 41 3.17 -4.48 -5.77
C ILE A 41 1.70 -4.29 -6.20
N SER A 42 1.43 -3.53 -7.27
CA SER A 42 0.05 -3.27 -7.74
C SER A 42 -0.74 -4.56 -8.02
N SER A 43 -0.06 -5.61 -8.46
CA SER A 43 -0.68 -6.92 -8.72
C SER A 43 -1.13 -7.66 -7.44
N LEU A 44 -0.57 -7.29 -6.29
CA LEU A 44 -0.87 -7.87 -4.97
C LEU A 44 -1.80 -6.98 -4.15
N ALA A 45 -1.93 -5.70 -4.52
CA ALA A 45 -2.75 -4.74 -3.81
C ALA A 45 -4.24 -5.05 -4.00
N ASP A 46 -5.02 -4.92 -2.93
CA ASP A 46 -6.47 -4.98 -2.99
C ASP A 46 -7.04 -3.68 -3.56
N ILE A 47 -6.37 -2.55 -3.29
CA ILE A 47 -6.70 -1.23 -3.82
C ILE A 47 -5.40 -0.51 -4.20
N SER A 48 -5.35 0.03 -5.42
CA SER A 48 -4.31 0.98 -5.84
C SER A 48 -4.91 2.38 -6.02
N LEU A 49 -4.35 3.36 -5.31
CA LEU A 49 -4.71 4.76 -5.38
C LEU A 49 -3.61 5.54 -6.08
N TYR A 50 -3.90 6.05 -7.28
CA TYR A 50 -2.90 6.72 -8.10
C TYR A 50 -2.79 8.22 -7.79
N GLY A 51 -1.59 8.65 -7.39
CA GLY A 51 -1.27 10.04 -7.08
C GLY A 51 -0.17 10.18 -6.04
N LYS A 52 0.15 11.42 -5.64
CA LYS A 52 1.19 11.67 -4.64
C LYS A 52 0.75 11.19 -3.27
N SER A 53 1.60 10.40 -2.61
CA SER A 53 1.34 9.92 -1.25
C SER A 53 1.11 11.06 -0.25
N GLY A 54 1.84 12.17 -0.40
CA GLY A 54 1.67 13.37 0.43
C GLY A 54 0.31 14.08 0.26
N GLU A 55 -0.44 13.79 -0.81
CA GLU A 55 -1.78 14.33 -1.04
C GLU A 55 -2.87 13.31 -0.63
N ILE A 56 -2.68 12.03 -0.99
CA ILE A 56 -3.66 10.96 -0.76
C ILE A 56 -3.72 10.54 0.72
N LEU A 57 -2.58 10.35 1.39
CA LEU A 57 -2.57 9.85 2.76
C LEU A 57 -3.31 10.78 3.75
N PRO A 58 -3.18 12.12 3.68
CA PRO A 58 -4.02 13.02 4.47
C PRO A 58 -5.52 12.90 4.19
N MET A 59 -5.92 12.58 2.97
CA MET A 59 -7.34 12.35 2.63
C MET A 59 -7.87 11.08 3.30
N LEU A 60 -7.10 9.98 3.25
CA LEU A 60 -7.43 8.75 3.96
C LEU A 60 -7.55 8.99 5.47
N GLN A 61 -6.59 9.71 6.06
CA GLN A 61 -6.58 10.04 7.49
C GLN A 61 -7.83 10.82 7.92
N LYS A 62 -8.37 11.71 7.07
CA LYS A 62 -9.63 12.41 7.35
C LYS A 62 -10.84 11.47 7.40
N GLY A 63 -10.86 10.44 6.57
CA GLY A 63 -11.94 9.43 6.53
C GLY A 63 -11.89 8.42 7.68
N LEU A 64 -10.74 8.24 8.32
CA LEU A 64 -10.55 7.34 9.46
C LEU A 64 -11.00 7.93 10.82
N LYS A 65 -11.52 9.16 10.85
CA LYS A 65 -11.89 9.83 12.09
C LYS A 65 -13.09 9.15 12.79
N HIS A 66 -12.76 8.36 13.80
CA HIS A 66 -13.48 8.21 15.06
C HIS A 66 -12.65 8.87 16.17
#